data_AF-A0A2E8VMY0-F1
#
_entry.id   AF-A0A2E8VMY0-F1
#
_cell.length_a   1.000
_cell.length_b   1.000
_cell.length_c   1.000
_cell.angle_alpha   90.00
_cell.angle_beta   90.00
_cell.angle_gamma   90.00
#
_symmetry.space_group_name_H-M   'P 1'
#
loop_
_entity.id
_entity.type
_entity.pdbx_description
1 polymer ?
#
loop_
_entity_poly.entity_id
_entity_poly.type
_entity_poly.pdbx_seq_one_letter_code
_entity_poly.pdbx_strand_id
1 'polypeptide(L)'
;MPSSESDGAFETSGGEVHVAPDVREGLSRSERIILACLREAEAEIPGRDVPTAMLYGRVVEHLDISQKDFMMILSRLTGHGGMR
;
A
#
# COMPACT_ATOMS: atom_id res chain seq x y z
N MET A 1 -11.62 13.97 58.16
CA MET A 1 -11.08 12.71 57.61
C MET A 1 -12.18 12.00 56.82
N PRO A 2 -12.30 12.22 55.51
CA PRO A 2 -12.84 11.24 54.58
C PRO A 2 -11.70 10.56 53.81
N SER A 3 -11.79 9.24 53.73
CA SER A 3 -10.82 8.30 53.20
C SER A 3 -10.91 8.14 51.69
N SER A 4 -9.83 7.60 51.13
CA SER A 4 -9.77 6.84 49.88
C SER A 4 -9.73 7.64 48.57
N GLU A 5 -8.58 8.26 48.34
CA GLU A 5 -7.93 8.20 47.03
C GLU A 5 -7.41 6.78 46.83
N SER A 6 -7.95 6.06 45.86
CA SER A 6 -7.32 4.89 45.26
C SER A 6 -7.85 4.79 43.84
N ASP A 7 -7.20 5.61 43.01
CA ASP A 7 -7.20 5.60 41.56
C ASP A 7 -6.73 4.22 41.09
N GLY A 8 -7.70 3.30 40.95
CA GLY A 8 -7.47 1.99 40.35
C GLY A 8 -7.38 2.18 38.85
N ALA A 9 -6.17 2.43 38.37
CA ALA A 9 -5.80 2.47 36.97
C ALA A 9 -6.46 1.32 36.21
N PHE A 10 -7.41 1.66 35.34
CA PHE A 10 -7.88 0.75 34.32
C PHE A 10 -6.70 0.52 33.38
N GLU A 11 -5.95 -0.56 33.64
CA GLU A 11 -4.97 -1.09 32.71
C GLU A 11 -5.72 -1.42 31.43
N THR A 12 -5.76 -0.44 30.51
CA THR A 12 -6.00 -0.71 29.12
C THR A 12 -4.85 -1.57 28.68
N SER A 13 -5.05 -2.88 28.83
CA SER A 13 -4.30 -3.92 28.16
C SER A 13 -4.34 -3.54 26.70
N GLY A 14 -3.29 -2.86 26.24
CA GLY A 14 -3.13 -2.42 24.87
C GLY A 14 -3.27 -3.68 24.05
N GLY A 15 -4.40 -3.82 23.39
CA GLY A 15 -4.61 -4.87 22.41
C GLY A 15 -3.47 -4.72 21.44
N GLU A 16 -2.49 -5.61 21.56
CA GLU A 16 -1.50 -5.80 20.53
C GLU A 16 -2.34 -6.13 19.30
N VAL A 17 -2.53 -5.12 18.47
CA VAL A 17 -3.11 -5.28 17.15
C VAL A 17 -2.17 -6.22 16.47
N HIS A 18 -2.51 -7.50 16.52
CA HIS A 18 -1.81 -8.53 15.78
C HIS A 18 -2.14 -8.22 14.33
N VAL A 19 -1.38 -7.29 13.75
CA VAL A 19 -1.33 -7.04 12.33
C VAL A 19 -0.86 -8.35 11.77
N ALA A 20 -1.81 -9.19 11.35
CA ALA A 20 -1.49 -10.31 10.49
C ALA A 20 -0.56 -9.75 9.40
N PRO A 21 0.56 -10.42 9.07
CA PRO A 21 1.46 -9.95 8.04
C PRO A 21 0.61 -9.82 6.78
N ASP A 22 0.25 -8.57 6.47
CA ASP A 22 -0.64 -8.26 5.37
C ASP A 22 0.00 -8.94 4.15
N VAL A 23 -0.76 -9.55 3.25
CA VAL A 23 -0.17 -10.16 2.01
C VAL A 23 0.67 -9.13 1.23
N ARG A 24 0.53 -7.85 1.58
CA ARG A 24 1.34 -6.70 1.23
C ARG A 24 2.74 -6.62 1.86
N GLU A 25 3.18 -7.55 2.71
CA GLU A 25 4.55 -7.60 3.25
C GLU A 25 5.58 -8.05 2.20
N GLY A 26 5.14 -8.72 1.12
CA GLY A 26 5.97 -8.95 -0.07
C GLY A 26 6.03 -7.76 -1.04
N LEU A 27 5.12 -6.78 -0.86
CA LEU A 27 4.97 -5.60 -1.71
C LEU A 27 5.57 -4.37 -1.01
N SER A 28 6.57 -3.78 -1.65
CA SER A 28 7.10 -2.48 -1.28
C SER A 28 6.01 -1.41 -1.25
N ARG A 29 6.25 -0.33 -0.49
CA ARG A 29 5.33 0.83 -0.44
C ARG A 29 5.01 1.36 -1.84
N SER A 30 5.99 1.39 -2.73
CA SER A 30 5.84 1.85 -4.11
C SER A 30 4.94 0.94 -4.93
N GLU A 31 5.11 -0.38 -4.83
CA GLU A 31 4.26 -1.38 -5.49
C GLU A 31 2.80 -1.25 -5.06
N ARG A 32 2.59 -1.01 -3.77
CA ARG A 32 1.27 -0.82 -3.18
C ARG A 32 0.55 0.39 -3.76
N ILE A 33 1.28 1.50 -3.94
CA ILE A 33 0.77 2.73 -4.52
C ILE A 33 0.43 2.51 -5.99
N ILE A 34 1.34 1.88 -6.76
CA ILE A 34 1.11 1.56 -8.17
C ILE A 34 -0.16 0.71 -8.36
N LEU A 35 -0.35 -0.34 -7.55
CA LEU A 35 -1.55 -1.17 -7.60
C LEU A 35 -2.82 -0.42 -7.19
N ALA A 36 -2.73 0.52 -6.24
CA ALA A 36 -3.85 1.37 -5.86
C ALA A 36 -4.26 2.28 -7.03
N CYS A 37 -3.30 3.00 -7.62
CA CYS A 37 -3.53 3.86 -8.76
C CYS A 37 -4.06 3.08 -9.99
N LEU A 38 -3.60 1.84 -10.19
CA LEU A 38 -4.10 0.97 -11.25
C LEU A 38 -5.58 0.65 -11.04
N ARG A 39 -5.95 0.22 -9.82
CA ARG A 39 -7.35 -0.08 -9.48
C ARG A 39 -8.26 1.15 -9.65
N GLU A 40 -7.79 2.32 -9.26
CA GLU A 40 -8.53 3.58 -9.43
C GLU A 40 -8.73 3.90 -10.91
N ALA A 41 -7.68 3.75 -11.73
CA ALA A 41 -7.75 3.97 -13.17
C ALA A 41 -8.69 2.97 -13.87
N GLU A 42 -8.69 1.69 -13.45
CA GLU A 42 -9.60 0.67 -13.97
C GLU A 42 -11.07 0.96 -13.62
N ALA A 43 -11.33 1.53 -12.44
CA ALA A 43 -12.68 1.91 -12.03
C ALA A 43 -13.23 3.09 -12.85
N GLU A 44 -12.36 4.00 -13.29
CA GLU A 44 -12.72 5.15 -14.13
C GLU A 44 -12.89 4.79 -15.62
N ILE A 45 -12.19 3.76 -16.10
CA ILE A 45 -12.24 3.31 -17.49
C ILE A 45 -12.74 1.87 -17.55
N PRO A 46 -14.07 1.65 -17.38
CA PRO A 46 -14.62 0.30 -17.43
C PRO A 46 -14.45 -0.29 -18.84
N GLY A 47 -13.83 -1.46 -18.92
CA GLY A 47 -13.72 -2.25 -20.15
C GLY A 47 -12.56 -1.89 -21.08
N ARG A 48 -11.55 -1.18 -20.58
CA ARG A 48 -10.32 -0.90 -21.35
C ARG A 48 -9.06 -1.11 -20.50
N ASP A 49 -8.00 -1.57 -21.14
CA ASP A 49 -6.67 -1.60 -20.51
C ASP A 49 -6.23 -0.18 -20.15
N VAL A 50 -5.76 0.00 -18.92
CA VAL A 50 -5.22 1.27 -18.44
C VAL A 50 -3.87 1.52 -19.14
N PRO A 51 -3.72 2.62 -19.90
CA PRO A 51 -2.45 2.93 -20.54
C PRO A 51 -1.35 3.14 -19.51
N THR A 52 -0.19 2.51 -19.68
CA THR A 52 0.95 2.63 -18.75
C THR A 52 1.38 4.09 -18.51
N ALA A 53 1.27 4.96 -19.53
CA ALA A 53 1.56 6.39 -19.39
C ALA A 53 0.57 7.10 -18.45
N MET A 54 -0.70 6.72 -18.46
CA MET A 54 -1.72 7.26 -17.56
C MET A 54 -1.46 6.79 -16.13
N LEU A 55 -1.13 5.51 -15.95
CA LEU A 55 -0.75 4.97 -14.65
C LEU A 55 0.49 5.67 -14.09
N TYR A 56 1.53 5.87 -14.92
CA TYR A 56 2.74 6.58 -14.53
C TYR A 56 2.43 8.00 -14.06
N GLY A 57 1.60 8.74 -14.80
CA GLY A 57 1.16 10.09 -14.44
C GLY A 57 0.53 10.16 -13.04
N ARG A 58 -0.33 9.20 -12.68
CA ARG A 58 -0.92 9.15 -11.34
C ARG A 58 0.06 8.74 -10.26
N VAL A 59 0.96 7.81 -10.57
CA VAL A 59 1.94 7.32 -9.58
C VAL A 59 2.90 8.44 -9.19
N VAL A 60 3.35 9.27 -10.13
CA VAL A 60 4.25 10.40 -9.82
C VAL A 60 3.59 11.49 -8.98
N GLU A 61 2.25 11.58 -8.95
CA GLU A 61 1.52 12.47 -8.04
C GLU A 61 1.57 12.01 -6.58
N HIS A 62 1.73 10.70 -6.35
CA HIS A 62 1.76 10.11 -5.01
C HIS A 62 3.16 9.71 -4.54
N LEU A 63 4.10 9.52 -5.47
CA LEU A 63 5.42 8.98 -5.21
C LEU A 63 6.43 9.56 -6.20
N ASP A 64 7.46 10.23 -5.70
CA ASP A 64 8.57 10.70 -6.52
C ASP A 64 9.40 9.48 -6.98
N ILE A 65 9.24 9.11 -8.25
CA ILE A 65 9.88 7.95 -8.85
C ILE A 65 10.26 8.20 -10.29
N SER A 66 11.42 7.68 -10.70
CA SER A 66 11.82 7.74 -12.10
C SER A 66 11.01 6.77 -12.95
N GLN A 67 10.86 7.08 -14.25
CA GLN A 67 10.25 6.16 -15.21
C GLN A 67 10.93 4.78 -15.21
N LYS A 68 12.25 4.74 -15.01
CA LYS A 68 13.02 3.50 -14.97
C LYS A 68 12.63 2.63 -13.76
N ASP A 69 12.54 3.22 -12.59
CA ASP A 69 12.19 2.51 -11.36
C ASP A 69 10.72 2.05 -11.41
N PHE A 70 9.83 2.88 -11.95
CA PHE A 70 8.45 2.50 -12.20
C PHE A 70 8.34 1.28 -13.12
N MET A 71 9.07 1.26 -14.23
CA MET A 71 9.09 0.11 -15.15
C MET A 71 9.70 -1.14 -14.51
N MET A 72 10.73 -0.99 -13.67
CA MET A 72 11.31 -2.11 -12.90
C MET A 72 10.29 -2.72 -11.94
N ILE A 73 9.54 -1.87 -11.23
CA ILE A 73 8.49 -2.31 -10.32
C ILE A 73 7.35 -3.00 -11.08
N LEU A 74 6.88 -2.41 -12.19
CA LEU A 74 5.87 -3.05 -13.03
C LEU A 74 6.32 -4.42 -13.55
N SER A 75 7.58 -4.55 -13.97
CA SER A 75 8.16 -5.82 -14.40
C SER A 75 8.18 -6.86 -13.28
N ARG A 76 8.45 -6.44 -12.04
CA ARG A 76 8.37 -7.29 -10.84
C ARG A 76 6.93 -7.72 -10.54
N LEU A 77 5.97 -6.79 -10.63
CA LEU A 77 4.54 -7.04 -10.37
C LEU A 77 3.87 -7.95 -11.41
N THR A 78 4.24 -7.82 -12.68
CA THR A 78 3.64 -8.59 -13.78
C THR A 78 4.24 -9.99 -13.95
N GLY A 79 5.21 -10.37 -13.10
CA GLY A 79 5.87 -11.68 -13.21
C GLY A 79 6.73 -11.87 -14.46
N HIS A 80 6.88 -10.85 -15.31
CA HIS A 80 7.79 -10.85 -16.47
C HIS A 80 9.28 -10.76 -16.08
N GLY A 81 9.59 -10.93 -14.79
CA GLY A 81 10.92 -11.32 -14.29
C GLY A 81 11.15 -12.84 -14.22
N GLY A 82 10.16 -13.66 -14.61
CA GLY A 82 10.21 -15.12 -14.65
C GLY A 82 10.44 -15.69 -16.05
N MET A 83 11.59 -15.37 -16.66
CA MET A 83 12.18 -16.24 -17.68
C MET A 83 13.69 -16.10 -17.71
N ARG A 84 14.34 -16.82 -16.80
CA ARG A 84 15.60 -17.51 -17.03
C ARG A 84 15.49 -18.89 -16.41
#